data_AF-A0A7Y7H4P8-F1
#
_entry.id   AF-A0A7Y7H4P8-F1
#
_cell.length_a   1.000
_cell.length_b   1.000
_cell.length_c   1.000
_cell.angle_alpha   90.00
_cell.angle_beta   90.00
_cell.angle_gamma   90.00
#
_symmetry.space_group_name_H-M   'P 1'
#
loop_
_entity.id
_entity.type
_entity.pdbx_description
1 polymer ?
#
loop_
_entity_poly.entity_id
_entity_poly.type
_entity_poly.pdbx_seq_one_letter_code
_entity_poly.pdbx_strand_id
1 'polypeptide(L)'
;MITFTREELYRLVWETPMTLIAKKYIISDVGFRKLCIRMDVPVPKRGQWAKIQAGHKLKQPVLPVTGKIYKPAVFEERPAGAPVKKACQLKIHTRKIASEKLPFRVPDRLVRPEPVTLAARESLKRLTDPNFPGMVITAKRELDIKVSPANVGRALRFMDTLIKCVRVCGYFFELHDDGNYVVIRDIRLKVTFRERTTKVRVYDKSYRDYEWHPNGKVVFRIDTRLKSEWQDLKAVLLEEQLPKILAKLELAAKEEELYLEKARIWQANWERERKEKAEFEARKKQEKEAFKELMRDAERWKQSQLIREYTLAMPDPDPQWFAWANAKADWLDPYNPANDEWLKDADKNDF
;
A
#
# COMPACT_ATOMS: atom_id res chain seq x y z
N MET A 1 6.84 -6.74 41.53
CA MET A 1 6.87 -7.40 40.21
C MET A 1 5.96 -8.61 40.26
N ILE A 2 5.16 -8.84 39.23
CA ILE A 2 4.22 -9.97 39.15
C ILE A 2 4.66 -10.84 37.97
N THR A 3 4.73 -12.15 38.18
CA THR A 3 5.15 -13.13 37.18
C THR A 3 3.94 -13.90 36.65
N PHE A 4 3.82 -14.03 35.34
CA PHE A 4 2.79 -14.83 34.68
C PHE A 4 3.43 -15.97 33.88
N THR A 5 2.97 -17.18 34.13
CA THR A 5 3.19 -18.36 33.30
C THR A 5 2.45 -18.24 31.96
N ARG A 6 2.71 -19.15 31.03
CA ARG A 6 2.06 -19.15 29.70
C ARG A 6 0.54 -19.33 29.82
N GLU A 7 0.12 -20.20 30.72
CA GLU A 7 -1.27 -20.54 31.01
C GLU A 7 -1.99 -19.36 31.66
N GLU A 8 -1.34 -18.68 32.61
CA GLU A 8 -1.88 -17.47 33.24
C GLU A 8 -1.95 -16.30 32.26
N LEU A 9 -0.97 -16.17 31.35
CA LEU A 9 -1.00 -15.16 30.30
C LEU A 9 -2.17 -15.39 29.34
N TYR A 10 -2.45 -16.66 29.00
CA TYR A 10 -3.61 -17.04 28.21
C TYR A 10 -4.93 -16.67 28.90
N ARG A 11 -5.10 -16.99 30.20
CA ARG A 11 -6.30 -16.58 30.95
C ARG A 11 -6.46 -15.06 30.96
N LEU A 12 -5.39 -14.34 31.29
CA LEU A 12 -5.39 -12.88 31.36
C LEU A 12 -5.82 -12.23 30.04
N VAL A 13 -5.36 -12.74 28.89
CA VAL A 13 -5.70 -12.26 27.54
C VAL A 13 -7.18 -12.41 27.20
N TRP A 14 -7.83 -13.46 27.73
CA TRP A 14 -9.23 -13.81 27.44
C TRP A 14 -10.21 -13.33 28.51
N GLU A 15 -9.73 -12.99 29.71
CA GLU A 15 -10.52 -12.37 30.78
C GLU A 15 -10.55 -10.84 30.68
N THR A 16 -9.45 -10.22 30.24
CA THR A 16 -9.30 -8.76 30.25
C THR A 16 -8.91 -8.21 28.87
N PRO A 17 -9.58 -7.17 28.35
CA PRO A 17 -9.14 -6.46 27.15
C PRO A 17 -7.68 -5.99 27.26
N MET A 18 -6.89 -6.20 26.21
CA MET A 18 -5.48 -5.80 26.16
C MET A 18 -5.24 -4.31 26.46
N THR A 19 -6.23 -3.46 26.18
CA THR A 19 -6.20 -2.03 26.50
C THR A 19 -6.24 -1.77 28.02
N LEU A 20 -6.95 -2.59 28.79
CA LEU A 20 -6.98 -2.52 30.26
C LEU A 20 -5.73 -3.15 30.88
N ILE A 21 -5.25 -4.26 30.31
CA ILE A 21 -3.96 -4.86 30.70
C ILE A 21 -2.82 -3.84 30.53
N ALA A 22 -2.80 -3.12 29.41
CA ALA A 22 -1.82 -2.06 29.14
C ALA A 22 -2.00 -0.81 30.02
N LYS A 23 -3.12 -0.67 30.74
CA LYS A 23 -3.30 0.35 31.80
C LYS A 23 -2.75 -0.16 33.14
N LYS A 24 -3.01 -1.43 33.47
CA LYS A 24 -2.61 -2.05 34.75
C LYS A 24 -1.11 -2.31 34.85
N TYR A 25 -0.46 -2.71 33.77
CA TYR A 25 0.97 -3.05 33.77
C TYR A 25 1.81 -2.06 32.94
N ILE A 26 3.11 -1.98 33.22
CA ILE A 26 4.09 -1.17 32.46
C ILE A 26 4.43 -1.86 31.11
N ILE A 27 3.40 -2.09 30.28
CA ILE A 27 3.53 -2.64 28.93
C ILE A 27 2.51 -1.99 27.99
N SER A 28 2.86 -1.84 26.71
CA SER A 28 1.92 -1.36 25.69
C SER A 28 1.00 -2.48 25.19
N ASP A 29 -0.17 -2.12 24.67
CA ASP A 29 -1.10 -3.02 23.97
C ASP A 29 -0.41 -3.86 22.88
N VAL A 30 0.43 -3.22 22.07
CA VAL A 30 1.22 -3.89 21.02
C VAL A 30 2.33 -4.76 21.62
N GLY A 31 3.02 -4.28 22.66
CA GLY A 31 4.07 -5.04 23.34
C GLY A 31 3.52 -6.31 23.98
N PHE A 32 2.38 -6.22 24.65
CA PHE A 32 1.68 -7.34 25.25
C PHE A 32 1.23 -8.35 24.20
N ARG A 33 0.69 -7.90 23.06
CA ARG A 33 0.35 -8.78 21.94
C ARG A 33 1.58 -9.52 21.39
N LYS A 34 2.71 -8.83 21.21
CA LYS A 34 3.96 -9.46 20.75
C LYS A 34 4.49 -10.51 21.72
N LEU A 35 4.36 -10.25 23.02
CA LEU A 35 4.72 -11.20 24.06
C LEU A 35 3.86 -12.47 23.98
N CYS A 36 2.54 -12.31 23.85
CA CYS A 36 1.62 -13.46 23.69
C CYS A 36 1.97 -14.29 22.45
N ILE A 37 2.24 -13.65 21.31
CA ILE A 37 2.67 -14.33 20.07
C ILE A 37 3.99 -15.09 20.28
N ARG A 38 4.97 -14.47 20.98
CA ARG A 38 6.25 -15.12 21.27
C ARG A 38 6.08 -16.36 22.15
N MET A 39 5.11 -16.34 23.07
CA MET A 39 4.77 -17.45 23.96
C MET A 39 3.75 -18.42 23.35
N ASP A 40 3.44 -18.28 22.06
CA ASP A 40 2.46 -19.10 21.34
C ASP A 40 1.10 -19.17 22.07
N VAL A 41 0.69 -18.01 22.60
CA VAL A 41 -0.60 -17.80 23.27
C VAL A 41 -1.55 -17.18 22.24
N PRO A 42 -2.69 -17.83 21.93
CA PRO A 42 -3.62 -17.32 20.95
C PRO A 42 -4.31 -16.05 21.49
N VAL A 43 -4.31 -15.01 20.66
CA VAL A 43 -4.83 -13.68 21.03
C VAL A 43 -6.09 -13.34 20.25
N PRO A 44 -7.06 -12.63 20.86
CA PRO A 44 -8.23 -12.15 20.16
C PRO A 44 -7.87 -11.25 18.96
N LYS A 45 -8.53 -11.50 17.82
CA LYS A 45 -8.47 -10.65 16.63
C LYS A 45 -9.12 -9.30 16.90
N ARG A 46 -8.78 -8.31 16.07
CA ARG A 46 -9.35 -6.95 16.18
C ARG A 46 -10.88 -7.02 16.09
N GLY A 47 -11.57 -6.36 17.01
CA GLY A 47 -13.04 -6.35 17.09
C GLY A 47 -13.66 -7.53 17.85
N GLN A 48 -12.92 -8.60 18.15
CA GLN A 48 -13.47 -9.73 18.93
C GLN A 48 -13.84 -9.31 20.36
N TRP A 49 -13.04 -8.49 21.03
CA TRP A 49 -13.38 -7.94 22.34
C TRP A 49 -14.64 -7.07 22.33
N ALA A 50 -14.89 -6.33 21.23
CA ALA A 50 -16.13 -5.56 21.09
C ALA A 50 -17.35 -6.47 20.96
N LYS A 51 -17.21 -7.61 20.27
CA LYS A 51 -18.25 -8.64 20.19
C LYS A 51 -18.50 -9.31 21.55
N ILE A 52 -17.44 -9.63 22.30
CA ILE A 52 -17.54 -10.20 23.66
C ILE A 52 -18.25 -9.22 24.61
N GLN A 53 -17.88 -7.93 24.57
CA GLN A 53 -18.53 -6.90 25.38
C GLN A 53 -20.00 -6.67 24.99
N ALA A 54 -20.35 -6.87 23.72
CA ALA A 54 -21.74 -6.84 23.23
C ALA A 54 -22.52 -8.14 23.53
N GLY A 55 -21.97 -9.07 24.34
CA GLY A 55 -22.66 -10.28 24.77
C GLY A 55 -22.55 -11.48 23.82
N HIS A 56 -21.79 -11.39 22.73
CA HIS A 56 -21.61 -12.53 21.82
C HIS A 56 -20.66 -13.59 22.39
N LYS A 57 -21.09 -14.86 22.38
CA LYS A 57 -20.24 -16.02 22.71
C LYS A 57 -19.29 -16.33 21.55
N LEU A 58 -18.01 -15.98 21.69
CA LEU A 58 -16.97 -16.38 20.75
C LEU A 58 -16.37 -17.74 21.16
N LYS A 59 -16.05 -18.59 20.18
CA LYS A 59 -15.26 -19.80 20.42
C LYS A 59 -13.84 -19.40 20.82
N GLN A 60 -13.51 -19.57 22.10
CA GLN A 60 -12.16 -19.36 22.60
C GLN A 60 -11.26 -20.50 22.07
N PRO A 61 -10.16 -20.18 21.34
CA PRO A 61 -9.24 -21.18 20.83
C PRO A 61 -8.50 -21.85 21.99
N VAL A 62 -8.37 -23.17 21.93
CA VAL A 62 -7.60 -23.95 22.92
C VAL A 62 -6.14 -23.53 22.88
N LEU A 63 -5.48 -23.46 24.04
CA LEU A 63 -4.06 -23.16 24.14
C LEU A 63 -3.26 -24.28 23.43
N PRO A 64 -2.43 -23.98 22.41
CA PRO A 64 -1.69 -25.02 21.68
C PRO A 64 -0.74 -25.79 22.60
N VAL A 65 -0.70 -27.11 22.48
CA VAL A 65 0.33 -27.93 23.13
C VAL A 65 1.64 -27.71 22.40
N THR A 66 2.67 -27.28 23.12
CA THR A 66 3.98 -26.98 22.56
C THR A 66 5.05 -27.65 23.43
N GLY A 67 6.07 -28.26 22.83
CA GLY A 67 7.23 -28.85 23.52
C GLY A 67 8.31 -27.84 23.93
N LYS A 68 8.04 -26.54 23.85
CA LYS A 68 8.97 -25.44 24.16
C LYS A 68 8.77 -24.98 25.59
N ILE A 69 9.87 -24.79 26.32
CA ILE A 69 9.86 -24.19 27.66
C ILE A 69 9.89 -22.67 27.50
N TYR A 70 8.86 -21.98 28.02
CA TYR A 70 8.77 -20.52 28.00
C TYR A 70 9.18 -19.94 29.34
N LYS A 71 10.01 -18.89 29.32
CA LYS A 71 10.31 -18.12 30.54
C LYS A 71 9.05 -17.35 30.99
N PRO A 72 8.73 -17.33 32.30
CA PRO A 72 7.62 -16.53 32.82
C PRO A 72 7.75 -15.06 32.44
N ALA A 73 6.62 -14.43 32.11
CA ALA A 73 6.55 -13.01 31.83
C ALA A 73 6.51 -12.22 33.14
N VAL A 74 7.51 -11.38 33.37
CA VAL A 74 7.54 -10.48 34.54
C VAL A 74 6.95 -9.13 34.16
N PHE A 75 5.99 -8.64 34.93
CA PHE A 75 5.43 -7.30 34.80
C PHE A 75 5.58 -6.50 36.08
N GLU A 76 5.67 -5.18 35.89
CA GLU A 76 5.51 -4.21 36.97
C GLU A 76 4.12 -3.60 36.88
N GLU A 77 3.44 -3.49 38.03
CA GLU A 77 2.18 -2.76 38.09
C GLU A 77 2.42 -1.28 37.88
N ARG A 78 1.50 -0.64 37.16
CA ARG A 78 1.57 0.79 36.91
C ARG A 78 1.04 1.56 38.12
N PRO A 79 1.78 2.55 38.65
CA PRO A 79 1.29 3.43 39.71
C PRO A 79 0.01 4.15 39.30
N ALA A 80 -0.94 4.30 40.24
CA ALA A 80 -2.19 5.02 40.00
C ALA A 80 -1.91 6.45 39.49
N GLY A 81 -2.52 6.83 38.37
CA GLY A 81 -2.35 8.16 37.75
C GLY A 81 -1.17 8.30 36.77
N ALA A 82 -0.30 7.29 36.64
CA ALA A 82 0.78 7.36 35.66
C ALA A 82 0.24 7.25 34.21
N PRO A 83 0.61 8.16 33.29
CA PRO A 83 0.10 8.13 31.92
C PRO A 83 0.63 6.90 31.16
N VAL A 84 -0.22 6.30 30.31
CA VAL A 84 0.19 5.24 29.37
C VAL A 84 1.14 5.89 28.34
N LYS A 85 2.44 5.92 28.62
CA LYS A 85 3.43 6.40 27.65
C LYS A 85 3.56 5.37 26.53
N LYS A 86 2.74 5.48 25.48
CA LYS A 86 3.05 4.87 24.18
C LYS A 86 4.35 5.53 23.70
N ALA A 87 5.48 4.87 23.94
CA ALA A 87 6.72 5.27 23.30
C ALA A 87 6.52 5.12 21.81
N CYS A 88 6.34 6.26 21.12
CA CYS A 88 6.28 6.29 19.67
C CYS A 88 7.55 5.61 19.14
N GLN A 89 7.41 4.68 18.17
CA GLN A 89 8.55 3.98 17.57
C GLN A 89 9.64 4.96 17.11
N LEU A 90 9.21 6.14 16.66
CA LEU A 90 10.07 7.27 16.33
C LEU A 90 10.94 7.70 17.51
N LYS A 91 10.38 7.92 18.71
CA LYS A 91 11.17 8.34 19.90
C LYS A 91 12.23 7.31 20.28
N ILE A 92 11.92 6.02 20.13
CA ILE A 92 12.88 4.92 20.40
C ILE A 92 14.00 4.94 19.36
N HIS A 93 13.65 4.99 18.07
CA HIS A 93 14.65 5.06 16.99
C HIS A 93 15.50 6.32 17.07
N THR A 94 14.90 7.47 17.39
CA THR A 94 15.63 8.74 17.57
C THR A 94 16.68 8.62 18.66
N ARG A 95 16.33 8.05 19.83
CA ARG A 95 17.31 7.81 20.91
C ARG A 95 18.41 6.86 20.48
N LYS A 96 18.05 5.78 19.78
CA LYS A 96 19.00 4.81 19.26
C LYS A 96 19.99 5.46 18.28
N ILE A 97 19.48 6.20 17.31
CA ILE A 97 20.30 6.90 16.31
C ILE A 97 21.18 7.97 16.96
N ALA A 98 20.63 8.74 17.91
CA ALA A 98 21.40 9.75 18.65
C ALA A 98 22.52 9.17 19.52
N SER A 99 22.38 7.95 20.03
CA SER A 99 23.37 7.31 20.90
C SER A 99 24.38 6.43 20.15
N GLU A 100 23.94 5.74 19.09
CA GLU A 100 24.76 4.72 18.42
C GLU A 100 25.30 5.16 17.05
N LYS A 101 24.60 6.05 16.33
CA LYS A 101 24.85 6.28 14.89
C LYS A 101 25.22 7.72 14.51
N LEU A 102 25.07 8.69 15.41
CA LEU A 102 25.34 10.10 15.13
C LEU A 102 26.56 10.60 15.89
N PRO A 103 27.74 10.60 15.27
CA PRO A 103 28.90 11.28 15.81
C PRO A 103 28.87 12.80 15.56
N PHE A 104 27.96 13.30 14.71
CA PHE A 104 27.99 14.67 14.21
C PHE A 104 26.83 15.53 14.70
N ARG A 105 27.16 16.72 15.22
CA ARG A 105 26.27 17.88 15.21
C ARG A 105 26.57 18.69 13.95
N VAL A 106 25.55 19.37 13.42
CA VAL A 106 25.76 20.29 12.29
C VAL A 106 26.74 21.38 12.76
N PRO A 107 27.90 21.53 12.11
CA PRO A 107 28.89 22.52 12.52
C PRO A 107 28.46 23.93 12.12
N ASP A 108 29.01 24.96 12.78
CA ASP A 108 28.75 26.35 12.43
C ASP A 108 29.42 26.77 11.11
N ARG A 109 30.42 26.01 10.66
CA ARG A 109 31.17 26.21 9.42
C ARG A 109 31.32 24.90 8.66
N LEU A 110 31.38 24.95 7.32
CA LEU A 110 31.63 23.76 6.51
C LEU A 110 33.06 23.27 6.73
N VAL A 111 33.21 22.05 7.22
CA VAL A 111 34.50 21.38 7.42
C VAL A 111 34.57 20.17 6.51
N ARG A 112 35.55 20.16 5.59
CA ARG A 112 35.73 19.11 4.57
C ARG A 112 34.39 18.77 3.87
N PRO A 113 33.79 19.72 3.14
CA PRO A 113 32.50 19.51 2.49
C PRO A 113 32.60 18.42 1.42
N GLU A 114 31.51 17.70 1.23
CA GLU A 114 31.37 16.71 0.17
C GLU A 114 31.44 17.36 -1.22
N PRO A 115 31.96 16.66 -2.26
CA PRO A 115 32.00 17.20 -3.62
C PRO A 115 30.63 17.70 -4.12
N VAL A 116 29.56 16.99 -3.77
CA VAL A 116 28.17 17.37 -4.11
C VAL A 116 27.73 18.67 -3.42
N THR A 117 28.23 18.95 -2.22
CA THR A 117 27.99 20.21 -1.50
C THR A 117 28.74 21.35 -2.15
N LEU A 118 29.96 21.10 -2.64
CA LEU A 118 30.77 22.11 -3.35
C LEU A 118 30.12 22.51 -4.66
N ALA A 119 29.63 21.54 -5.46
CA ALA A 119 28.89 21.83 -6.69
C ALA A 119 27.65 22.71 -6.42
N ALA A 120 26.84 22.32 -5.43
CA ALA A 120 25.67 23.09 -5.02
C ALA A 120 26.03 24.52 -4.59
N ARG A 121 27.15 24.72 -3.89
CA ARG A 121 27.61 26.05 -3.47
C ARG A 121 27.92 26.96 -4.66
N GLU A 122 28.55 26.44 -5.71
CA GLU A 122 28.86 27.24 -6.90
C GLU A 122 27.59 27.58 -7.70
N SER A 123 26.63 26.65 -7.80
CA SER A 123 25.33 26.93 -8.41
C SER A 123 24.54 27.99 -7.64
N LEU A 124 24.48 27.91 -6.31
CA LEU A 124 23.73 28.89 -5.48
C LEU A 124 24.31 30.31 -5.52
N LYS A 125 25.57 30.49 -5.91
CA LYS A 125 26.16 31.83 -6.13
C LYS A 125 25.74 32.45 -7.47
N ARG A 126 25.50 31.61 -8.48
CA ARG A 126 25.32 32.04 -9.88
C ARG A 126 23.86 32.02 -10.32
N LEU A 127 23.07 31.08 -9.79
CA LEU A 127 21.71 30.82 -10.27
C LEU A 127 20.68 31.45 -9.34
N THR A 128 19.75 32.20 -9.93
CA THR A 128 18.56 32.71 -9.28
C THR A 128 17.33 31.90 -9.71
N ASP A 129 16.30 31.88 -8.87
CA ASP A 129 15.05 31.22 -9.23
C ASP A 129 14.19 32.14 -10.12
N PRO A 130 13.91 31.76 -11.37
CA PRO A 130 13.09 32.60 -12.26
C PRO A 130 11.63 32.70 -11.80
N ASN A 131 11.14 31.74 -11.02
CA ASN A 131 9.75 31.71 -10.56
C ASN A 131 9.56 32.42 -9.21
N PHE A 132 10.64 32.65 -8.46
CA PHE A 132 10.59 33.21 -7.10
C PHE A 132 11.67 34.28 -6.91
N PRO A 133 11.34 35.56 -7.13
CA PRO A 133 12.27 36.66 -6.94
C PRO A 133 12.95 36.63 -5.56
N GLY A 134 14.26 36.87 -5.54
CA GLY A 134 15.05 36.87 -4.30
C GLY A 134 15.47 35.48 -3.80
N MET A 135 15.13 34.41 -4.52
CA MET A 135 15.57 33.05 -4.21
C MET A 135 16.71 32.62 -5.14
N VAL A 136 17.60 31.78 -4.61
CA VAL A 136 18.65 31.09 -5.34
C VAL A 136 18.37 29.59 -5.37
N ILE A 137 18.83 28.94 -6.44
CA ILE A 137 18.61 27.52 -6.70
C ILE A 137 19.91 26.83 -7.11
N THR A 138 19.90 25.51 -7.07
CA THR A 138 20.96 24.65 -7.60
C THR A 138 20.62 24.15 -9.00
N ALA A 139 21.63 23.65 -9.72
CA ALA A 139 21.40 23.04 -11.03
C ALA A 139 20.76 21.64 -10.91
N LYS A 140 20.27 21.10 -12.03
CA LYS A 140 19.81 19.70 -12.07
C LYS A 140 20.98 18.74 -11.75
N ARG A 141 20.66 17.57 -11.17
CA ARG A 141 21.62 16.56 -10.72
C ARG A 141 22.59 17.02 -9.62
N GLU A 142 22.30 18.15 -8.97
CA GLU A 142 22.96 18.60 -7.75
C GLU A 142 22.04 18.44 -6.53
N LEU A 143 22.44 18.97 -5.37
CA LEU A 143 21.57 19.03 -4.19
C LEU A 143 20.38 19.95 -4.47
N ASP A 144 19.13 19.48 -4.40
CA ASP A 144 17.91 20.27 -4.56
C ASP A 144 17.75 21.20 -3.35
N ILE A 145 18.29 22.42 -3.50
CA ILE A 145 18.28 23.49 -2.50
C ILE A 145 17.65 24.71 -3.14
N LYS A 146 16.63 25.25 -2.48
CA LYS A 146 15.97 26.49 -2.90
C LYS A 146 15.74 27.39 -1.69
N VAL A 147 16.55 28.44 -1.58
CA VAL A 147 16.61 29.31 -0.40
C VAL A 147 16.92 30.76 -0.80
N SER A 148 16.68 31.71 0.10
CA SER A 148 17.22 33.06 -0.05
C SER A 148 18.75 33.08 0.15
N PRO A 149 19.47 34.08 -0.38
CA PRO A 149 20.92 34.22 -0.18
C PRO A 149 21.35 34.16 1.30
N ALA A 150 20.52 34.68 2.21
CA ALA A 150 20.77 34.66 3.65
C ALA A 150 20.85 33.23 4.24
N ASN A 151 20.12 32.28 3.66
CA ASN A 151 20.02 30.90 4.14
C ASN A 151 20.93 29.91 3.42
N VAL A 152 21.69 30.33 2.39
CA VAL A 152 22.60 29.46 1.62
C VAL A 152 23.60 28.74 2.51
N GLY A 153 24.29 29.47 3.40
CA GLY A 153 25.30 28.88 4.28
C GLY A 153 24.71 27.83 5.20
N ARG A 154 23.51 28.08 5.72
CA ARG A 154 22.80 27.15 6.61
C ARG A 154 22.33 25.89 5.87
N ALA A 155 21.75 26.07 4.68
CA ALA A 155 21.31 24.97 3.83
C ALA A 155 22.47 24.02 3.48
N LEU A 156 23.62 24.57 3.07
CA LEU A 156 24.80 23.78 2.74
C LEU A 156 25.32 23.00 3.95
N ARG A 157 25.41 23.63 5.14
CA ARG A 157 25.87 22.94 6.36
C ARG A 157 24.94 21.81 6.78
N PHE A 158 23.63 22.04 6.71
CA PHE A 158 22.65 21.02 7.02
C PHE A 158 22.73 19.84 6.04
N MET A 159 22.71 20.12 4.73
CA MET A 159 22.72 19.08 3.70
C MET A 159 24.03 18.28 3.71
N ASP A 160 25.17 18.95 3.86
CA ASP A 160 26.47 18.29 3.97
C ASP A 160 26.53 17.34 5.17
N THR A 161 26.03 17.79 6.33
CA THR A 161 25.98 16.96 7.54
C THR A 161 25.01 15.79 7.36
N LEU A 162 23.83 16.02 6.77
CA LEU A 162 22.87 14.97 6.47
C LEU A 162 23.50 13.87 5.59
N ILE A 163 24.18 14.25 4.51
CA ILE A 163 24.83 13.29 3.59
C ILE A 163 25.88 12.46 4.32
N LYS A 164 26.72 13.11 5.14
CA LYS A 164 27.72 12.42 5.96
C LYS A 164 27.08 11.44 6.93
N CYS A 165 26.01 11.85 7.61
CA CYS A 165 25.27 10.96 8.53
C CYS A 165 24.61 9.79 7.81
N VAL A 166 23.99 10.03 6.65
CA VAL A 166 23.40 8.98 5.81
C VAL A 166 24.47 7.94 5.44
N ARG A 167 25.66 8.37 5.02
CA ARG A 167 26.77 7.47 4.68
C ARG A 167 27.30 6.69 5.88
N VAL A 168 27.49 7.34 7.03
CA VAL A 168 27.91 6.65 8.27
C VAL A 168 26.91 5.60 8.72
N CYS A 169 25.61 5.85 8.50
CA CYS A 169 24.57 4.86 8.77
C CYS A 169 24.54 3.69 7.75
N GLY A 170 25.42 3.69 6.74
CA GLY A 170 25.47 2.68 5.67
C GLY A 170 24.42 2.86 4.59
N TYR A 171 23.89 4.07 4.42
CA TYR A 171 22.88 4.41 3.42
C TYR A 171 23.49 5.26 2.30
N PHE A 172 22.79 5.33 1.17
CA PHE A 172 23.24 6.12 0.03
C PHE A 172 22.44 7.41 -0.11
N PHE A 173 23.09 8.43 -0.68
CA PHE A 173 22.45 9.67 -1.07
C PHE A 173 22.62 9.83 -2.58
N GLU A 174 21.52 9.74 -3.32
CA GLU A 174 21.49 9.79 -4.79
C GLU A 174 20.93 11.14 -5.28
N LEU A 175 21.53 11.65 -6.35
CA LEU A 175 21.11 12.86 -7.04
C LEU A 175 20.50 12.46 -8.39
N HIS A 176 19.28 12.90 -8.64
CA HIS A 176 18.57 12.67 -9.89
C HIS A 176 18.07 14.00 -10.47
N ASP A 177 17.61 13.99 -11.71
CA ASP A 177 17.10 15.20 -12.38
C ASP A 177 15.85 15.79 -11.69
N ASP A 178 15.10 14.95 -11.00
CA ASP A 178 13.83 15.30 -10.38
C ASP A 178 13.92 15.55 -8.86
N GLY A 179 15.10 15.40 -8.26
CA GLY A 179 15.35 15.71 -6.86
C GLY A 179 16.44 14.86 -6.21
N ASN A 180 16.47 14.86 -4.87
CA ASN A 180 17.43 14.09 -4.10
C ASN A 180 16.76 12.92 -3.39
N TYR A 181 17.51 11.85 -3.20
CA TYR A 181 17.01 10.61 -2.62
C TYR A 181 17.95 10.07 -1.56
N VAL A 182 17.39 9.67 -0.43
CA VAL A 182 18.07 8.82 0.54
C VAL A 182 17.67 7.38 0.25
N VAL A 183 18.64 6.52 -0.02
CA VAL A 183 18.41 5.12 -0.36
C VAL A 183 18.82 4.25 0.83
N ILE A 184 17.84 3.57 1.40
CA ILE A 184 18.00 2.66 2.53
C ILE A 184 17.63 1.27 2.03
N ARG A 185 18.62 0.38 1.91
CA ARG A 185 18.48 -0.90 1.20
C ARG A 185 18.06 -0.64 -0.25
N ASP A 186 16.87 -1.09 -0.65
CA ASP A 186 16.31 -0.89 -1.99
C ASP A 186 15.20 0.18 -2.03
N ILE A 187 14.96 0.88 -0.92
CA ILE A 187 13.91 1.89 -0.82
C ILE A 187 14.48 3.27 -1.06
N ARG A 188 14.03 3.92 -2.14
CA ARG A 188 14.36 5.31 -2.48
C ARG A 188 13.38 6.28 -1.82
N LEU A 189 13.86 7.12 -0.91
CA LEU A 189 13.08 8.15 -0.24
C LEU A 189 13.45 9.53 -0.78
N LYS A 190 12.52 10.15 -1.53
CA LYS A 190 12.70 11.52 -2.04
C LYS A 190 12.76 12.51 -0.89
N VAL A 191 13.78 13.35 -0.87
CA VAL A 191 13.99 14.39 0.16
C VAL A 191 14.22 15.75 -0.49
N THR A 192 13.74 16.81 0.17
CA THR A 192 13.91 18.19 -0.31
C THR A 192 14.27 19.13 0.83
N PHE A 193 15.10 20.14 0.53
CA PHE A 193 15.44 21.22 1.45
C PHE A 193 15.10 22.57 0.83
N ARG A 194 14.15 23.30 1.42
CA ARG A 194 13.64 24.56 0.85
C ARG A 194 13.34 25.59 1.93
N GLU A 195 13.45 26.86 1.58
CA GLU A 195 12.91 27.95 2.38
C GLU A 195 11.45 28.20 2.02
N ARG A 196 10.60 28.41 3.03
CA ARG A 196 9.19 28.76 2.82
C ARG A 196 9.07 30.16 2.26
N THR A 197 8.11 30.32 1.36
CA THR A 197 7.72 31.60 0.80
C THR A 197 6.36 32.01 1.34
N THR A 198 6.19 33.29 1.62
CA THR A 198 4.92 33.90 1.99
C THR A 198 4.38 34.68 0.79
N LYS A 199 3.08 34.54 0.53
CA LYS A 199 2.38 35.26 -0.52
C LYS A 199 2.09 36.68 -0.05
N VAL A 200 2.70 37.68 -0.67
CA VAL A 200 2.52 39.10 -0.37
C VAL A 200 1.76 39.74 -1.52
N ARG A 201 0.78 40.59 -1.21
CA ARG A 201 0.00 41.29 -2.23
C ARG A 201 0.75 42.54 -2.67
N VAL A 202 0.93 42.72 -3.97
CA VAL A 202 1.57 43.89 -4.57
C VAL A 202 0.49 44.74 -5.24
N TYR A 203 0.48 46.04 -4.95
CA TYR A 203 -0.57 46.97 -5.40
C TYR A 203 -0.22 47.70 -6.70
N ASP A 204 0.98 47.48 -7.24
CA ASP A 204 1.56 48.24 -8.36
C ASP A 204 1.35 47.58 -9.74
N LYS A 205 0.48 46.55 -9.83
CA LYS A 205 0.18 45.81 -11.07
C LYS A 205 -1.34 45.78 -11.29
N SER A 206 -1.77 46.06 -12.54
CA SER A 206 -3.18 46.38 -12.86
C SER A 206 -4.16 45.21 -12.77
N TYR A 207 -3.65 43.99 -12.64
CA TYR A 207 -4.40 42.79 -12.28
C TYR A 207 -3.74 42.23 -11.02
N ARG A 208 -4.54 41.83 -10.02
CA ARG A 208 -4.06 41.52 -8.66
C ARG A 208 -2.91 40.51 -8.64
N ASP A 209 -1.70 41.02 -8.47
CA ASP A 209 -0.51 40.18 -8.46
C ASP A 209 0.02 39.99 -7.06
N TYR A 210 0.18 38.72 -6.72
CA TYR A 210 0.84 38.32 -5.50
C TYR A 210 2.25 37.89 -5.82
N GLU A 211 3.19 38.33 -5.01
CA GLU A 211 4.58 37.91 -5.10
C GLU A 211 4.92 37.00 -3.92
N TRP A 212 5.71 35.98 -4.20
CA TRP A 212 6.16 35.01 -3.20
C TRP A 212 7.52 35.43 -2.67
N HIS A 213 7.55 35.88 -1.43
CA HIS A 213 8.77 36.35 -0.78
C HIS A 213 9.30 35.32 0.21
N PRO A 214 10.62 35.07 0.29
CA PRO A 214 11.22 34.24 1.32
C PRO A 214 10.85 34.74 2.72
N ASN A 215 10.55 33.84 3.66
CA ASN A 215 10.18 34.21 5.03
C ASN A 215 11.19 33.77 6.09
N GLY A 216 12.37 33.32 5.68
CA GLY A 216 13.47 32.90 6.56
C GLY A 216 13.33 31.48 7.10
N LYS A 217 12.17 30.82 6.97
CA LYS A 217 11.94 29.49 7.56
C LYS A 217 12.39 28.40 6.62
N VAL A 218 13.50 27.75 6.96
CA VAL A 218 14.01 26.57 6.25
C VAL A 218 13.24 25.32 6.65
N VAL A 219 13.05 24.43 5.68
CA VAL A 219 12.24 23.24 5.79
C VAL A 219 12.92 22.08 5.09
N PHE A 220 13.01 20.95 5.79
CA PHE A 220 13.39 19.66 5.23
C PHE A 220 12.17 18.74 5.13
N ARG A 221 12.01 18.04 4.01
CA ARG A 221 10.85 17.15 3.78
C ARG A 221 11.26 15.80 3.22
N ILE A 222 10.45 14.79 3.54
CA ILE A 222 10.34 13.55 2.79
C ILE A 222 9.11 13.69 1.89
N ASP A 223 9.32 13.68 0.58
CA ASP A 223 8.29 13.90 -0.45
C ASP A 223 7.87 12.58 -1.11
N THR A 224 7.63 11.54 -0.31
CA THR A 224 7.09 10.24 -0.74
C THR A 224 5.67 10.02 -0.25
N ARG A 225 5.12 8.81 -0.34
CA ARG A 225 3.85 8.42 0.29
C ARG A 225 3.84 8.71 1.79
N LEU A 226 5.00 8.64 2.44
CA LEU A 226 5.19 8.82 3.89
C LEU A 226 5.60 10.26 4.23
N LYS A 227 4.87 11.23 3.66
CA LYS A 227 5.17 12.66 3.77
C LYS A 227 5.45 13.06 5.21
N SER A 228 6.56 13.75 5.41
CA SER A 228 6.95 14.29 6.71
C SER A 228 7.79 15.53 6.50
N GLU A 229 7.62 16.49 7.40
CA GLU A 229 8.21 17.81 7.28
C GLU A 229 8.80 18.23 8.64
N TRP A 230 9.98 18.85 8.57
CA TRP A 230 10.66 19.46 9.69
C TRP A 230 11.05 20.88 9.32
N GLN A 231 10.85 21.79 10.26
CA GLN A 231 11.19 23.20 10.12
C GLN A 231 11.69 23.69 11.47
N ASP A 232 12.19 24.92 11.49
CA ASP A 232 12.55 25.58 12.73
C ASP A 232 11.36 25.77 13.65
N LEU A 233 11.59 25.43 14.91
CA LEU A 233 10.67 25.67 16.02
C LEU A 233 11.28 26.72 16.93
N LYS A 234 10.43 27.41 17.71
CA LYS A 234 10.87 28.43 18.67
C LYS A 234 11.96 27.93 19.63
N ALA A 235 11.94 26.64 19.97
CA ALA A 235 12.82 26.03 20.96
C ALA A 235 13.84 25.04 20.38
N VAL A 236 13.70 24.64 19.11
CA VAL A 236 14.53 23.59 18.50
C VAL A 236 14.77 23.95 17.04
N LEU A 237 16.05 24.08 16.68
CA LEU A 237 16.45 24.35 15.29
C LEU A 237 16.35 23.09 14.42
N LEU A 238 16.27 23.27 13.11
CA LEU A 238 16.22 22.16 12.17
C LEU A 238 17.43 21.20 12.29
N GLU A 239 18.61 21.76 12.53
CA GLU A 239 19.88 21.05 12.72
C GLU A 239 19.84 20.06 13.89
N GLU A 240 19.19 20.45 14.99
CA GLU A 240 19.04 19.62 16.19
C GLU A 240 18.05 18.48 15.99
N GLN A 241 17.19 18.57 14.96
CA GLN A 241 16.22 17.54 14.62
C GLN A 241 16.84 16.44 13.74
N LEU A 242 18.12 16.51 13.38
CA LEU A 242 18.79 15.52 12.52
C LEU A 242 18.64 14.06 13.01
N PRO A 243 18.79 13.72 14.32
CA PRO A 243 18.53 12.36 14.80
C PRO A 243 17.09 11.90 14.59
N LYS A 244 16.14 12.84 14.70
CA LYS A 244 14.71 12.57 14.49
C LYS A 244 14.39 12.37 13.01
N ILE A 245 15.04 13.14 12.13
CA ILE A 245 14.92 13.02 10.68
C ILE A 245 15.43 11.66 10.22
N LEU A 246 16.65 11.27 10.63
CA LEU A 246 17.23 9.96 10.32
C LEU A 246 16.39 8.81 10.85
N ALA A 247 15.86 8.93 12.07
CA ALA A 247 14.93 7.94 12.62
C ALA A 247 13.66 7.80 11.79
N LYS A 248 13.13 8.92 11.28
CA LYS A 248 11.96 8.88 10.43
C LYS A 248 12.28 8.30 9.05
N LEU A 249 13.46 8.55 8.49
CA LEU A 249 13.91 7.93 7.23
C LEU A 249 13.99 6.41 7.38
N GLU A 250 14.63 5.89 8.44
CA GLU A 250 14.69 4.44 8.70
C GLU A 250 13.30 3.81 8.85
N LEU A 251 12.41 4.45 9.61
CA LEU A 251 11.04 3.97 9.79
C LEU A 251 10.22 4.06 8.50
N ALA A 252 10.40 5.12 7.71
CA ALA A 252 9.73 5.29 6.43
C ALA A 252 10.18 4.22 5.43
N ALA A 253 11.48 3.94 5.35
CA ALA A 253 12.00 2.88 4.50
C ALA A 253 11.38 1.51 4.84
N LYS A 254 11.32 1.18 6.14
CA LYS A 254 10.71 -0.07 6.60
C LYS A 254 9.20 -0.15 6.30
N GLU A 255 8.49 0.95 6.46
CA GLU A 255 7.05 0.98 6.16
C GLU A 255 6.78 0.84 4.67
N GLU A 256 7.62 1.43 3.82
CA GLU A 256 7.53 1.29 2.37
C GLU A 256 7.89 -0.12 1.90
N GLU A 257 8.95 -0.73 2.44
CA GLU A 257 9.31 -2.14 2.21
C GLU A 257 8.13 -3.08 2.49
N LEU A 258 7.46 -2.90 3.64
CA LEU A 258 6.27 -3.67 4.01
C LEU A 258 5.07 -3.40 3.10
N TYR A 259 4.95 -2.19 2.56
CA TYR A 259 3.88 -1.83 1.63
C TYR A 259 4.09 -2.49 0.27
N LEU A 260 5.32 -2.44 -0.27
CA LEU A 260 5.67 -3.06 -1.54
C LEU A 260 5.49 -4.58 -1.50
N GLU A 261 5.90 -5.24 -0.41
CA GLU A 261 5.71 -6.68 -0.24
C GLU A 261 4.23 -7.07 -0.23
N LYS A 262 3.39 -6.30 0.49
CA LYS A 262 1.94 -6.52 0.48
C LYS A 262 1.33 -6.29 -0.89
N ALA A 263 1.78 -5.27 -1.62
CA ALA A 263 1.32 -4.98 -2.96
C ALA A 263 1.66 -6.14 -3.92
N ARG A 264 2.88 -6.71 -3.81
CA ARG A 264 3.31 -7.87 -4.59
C ARG A 264 2.43 -9.09 -4.34
N ILE A 265 2.17 -9.43 -3.08
CA ILE A 265 1.29 -10.55 -2.70
C ILE A 265 -0.15 -10.30 -3.19
N TRP A 266 -0.65 -9.07 -3.03
CA TRP A 266 -1.99 -8.70 -3.48
C TRP A 266 -2.14 -8.81 -5.00
N GLN A 267 -1.15 -8.32 -5.77
CA GLN A 267 -1.13 -8.43 -7.23
C GLN A 267 -1.15 -9.89 -7.69
N ALA A 268 -0.32 -10.75 -7.10
CA ALA A 268 -0.27 -12.17 -7.43
C ALA A 268 -1.60 -12.90 -7.14
N ASN A 269 -2.24 -12.59 -6.01
CA ASN A 269 -3.55 -13.16 -5.68
C ASN A 269 -4.64 -12.63 -6.60
N TRP A 270 -4.64 -11.33 -6.91
CA TRP A 270 -5.59 -10.70 -7.81
C TRP A 270 -5.50 -11.26 -9.24
N GLU A 271 -4.28 -11.54 -9.72
CA GLU A 271 -4.05 -12.23 -11.00
C GLU A 271 -4.57 -13.66 -11.00
N ARG A 272 -4.36 -14.41 -9.92
CA ARG A 272 -4.89 -15.78 -9.79
C ARG A 272 -6.42 -15.77 -9.82
N GLU A 273 -7.06 -14.96 -8.97
CA GLU A 273 -8.52 -14.84 -8.90
C GLU A 273 -9.13 -14.38 -10.22
N ARG A 274 -8.47 -13.46 -10.93
CA ARG A 274 -8.92 -13.00 -12.25
C ARG A 274 -8.90 -14.13 -13.28
N LYS A 275 -7.84 -14.95 -13.31
CA LYS A 275 -7.73 -16.09 -14.23
C LYS A 275 -8.78 -17.14 -13.94
N GLU A 276 -8.92 -17.55 -12.68
CA GLU A 276 -9.94 -18.52 -12.25
C GLU A 276 -11.36 -18.05 -12.60
N LYS A 277 -11.66 -16.76 -12.38
CA LYS A 277 -12.96 -16.18 -12.74
C LYS A 277 -13.18 -16.16 -14.24
N ALA A 278 -12.18 -15.78 -15.03
CA ALA A 278 -12.27 -15.76 -16.49
C ALA A 278 -12.45 -17.17 -17.07
N GLU A 279 -11.73 -18.17 -16.56
CA GLU A 279 -11.87 -19.58 -16.95
C GLU A 279 -13.27 -20.12 -16.59
N PHE A 280 -13.76 -19.81 -15.38
CA PHE A 280 -15.10 -20.19 -14.96
C PHE A 280 -16.19 -19.54 -15.83
N GLU A 281 -16.07 -18.24 -16.14
CA GLU A 281 -17.01 -17.53 -17.00
C GLU A 281 -16.97 -18.06 -18.44
N ALA A 282 -15.78 -18.37 -18.97
CA ALA A 282 -15.61 -18.99 -20.28
C ALA A 282 -16.25 -20.39 -20.33
N ARG A 283 -16.02 -21.22 -19.31
CA ARG A 283 -16.64 -22.55 -19.23
C ARG A 283 -18.15 -22.46 -19.11
N LYS A 284 -18.66 -21.52 -18.30
CA LYS A 284 -20.09 -21.27 -18.17
C LYS A 284 -20.72 -20.79 -19.49
N LYS A 285 -20.00 -19.98 -20.26
CA LYS A 285 -20.46 -19.53 -21.58
C LYS A 285 -20.51 -20.70 -22.57
N GLN A 286 -19.44 -21.49 -22.63
CA GLN A 286 -19.39 -22.71 -23.46
C GLN A 286 -20.52 -23.68 -23.11
N GLU A 287 -20.74 -23.97 -21.82
CA GLU A 287 -21.79 -24.88 -21.38
C GLU A 287 -23.19 -24.36 -21.77
N LYS A 288 -23.42 -23.04 -21.65
CA LYS A 288 -24.68 -22.41 -22.06
C LYS A 288 -24.89 -22.45 -23.57
N GLU A 289 -23.84 -22.23 -24.36
CA GLU A 289 -23.90 -22.30 -25.83
C GLU A 289 -24.17 -23.73 -26.28
N ALA A 290 -23.41 -24.70 -25.76
CA ALA A 290 -23.63 -26.13 -26.03
C ALA A 290 -25.04 -26.59 -25.63
N PHE A 291 -25.56 -26.13 -24.47
CA PHE A 291 -26.93 -26.46 -24.06
C PHE A 291 -27.99 -25.85 -24.98
N LYS A 292 -27.78 -24.62 -25.47
CA LYS A 292 -28.69 -24.00 -26.46
C LYS A 292 -28.69 -24.75 -27.78
N GLU A 293 -27.53 -25.20 -28.24
CA GLU A 293 -27.41 -26.02 -29.45
C GLU A 293 -28.13 -27.36 -29.27
N LEU A 294 -27.90 -28.05 -28.14
CA LEU A 294 -28.61 -29.27 -27.81
C LEU A 294 -30.14 -29.10 -27.81
N MET A 295 -30.65 -28.00 -27.23
CA MET A 295 -32.08 -27.71 -27.22
C MET A 295 -32.64 -27.50 -28.62
N ARG A 296 -31.92 -26.74 -29.47
CA ARG A 296 -32.31 -26.54 -30.88
C ARG A 296 -32.34 -27.85 -31.65
N ASP A 297 -31.33 -28.69 -31.47
CA ASP A 297 -31.29 -29.99 -32.13
C ASP A 297 -32.42 -30.91 -31.63
N ALA A 298 -32.71 -30.92 -30.33
CA ALA A 298 -33.82 -31.70 -29.79
C ALA A 298 -35.19 -31.22 -30.30
N GLU A 299 -35.40 -29.91 -30.42
CA GLU A 299 -36.62 -29.31 -31.00
C GLU A 299 -36.79 -29.71 -32.47
N ARG A 300 -35.73 -29.56 -33.27
CA ARG A 300 -35.70 -29.96 -34.70
C ARG A 300 -35.97 -31.45 -34.88
N TRP A 301 -35.33 -32.29 -34.07
CA TRP A 301 -35.60 -33.73 -34.09
C TRP A 301 -37.07 -34.02 -33.77
N LYS A 302 -37.65 -33.37 -32.74
CA LYS A 302 -39.06 -33.56 -32.40
C LYS A 302 -40.01 -33.10 -33.51
N GLN A 303 -39.73 -31.97 -34.16
CA GLN A 303 -40.49 -31.50 -35.31
C GLN A 303 -40.40 -32.47 -36.49
N SER A 304 -39.22 -33.03 -36.77
CA SER A 304 -39.06 -34.06 -37.81
C SER A 304 -39.91 -35.31 -37.52
N GLN A 305 -39.95 -35.76 -36.25
CA GLN A 305 -40.81 -36.89 -35.86
C GLN A 305 -42.28 -36.56 -36.01
N LEU A 306 -42.70 -35.34 -35.62
CA LEU A 306 -44.08 -34.90 -35.77
C LEU A 306 -44.55 -34.96 -37.23
N ILE A 307 -43.70 -34.54 -38.18
CA ILE A 307 -44.00 -34.62 -39.62
C ILE A 307 -44.12 -36.09 -40.04
N ARG A 308 -43.17 -36.95 -39.65
CA ARG A 308 -43.21 -38.39 -39.97
C ARG A 308 -44.47 -39.06 -39.42
N GLU A 309 -44.78 -38.85 -38.15
CA GLU A 309 -45.98 -39.38 -37.50
C GLU A 309 -47.27 -38.89 -38.18
N TYR A 310 -47.34 -37.59 -38.52
CA TYR A 310 -48.49 -37.02 -39.22
C TYR A 310 -48.69 -37.62 -40.60
N THR A 311 -47.61 -37.80 -41.38
CA THR A 311 -47.72 -38.43 -42.71
C THR A 311 -48.20 -39.87 -42.65
N LEU A 312 -47.81 -40.63 -41.61
CA LEU A 312 -48.26 -42.01 -41.40
C LEU A 312 -49.71 -42.11 -40.94
N ALA A 313 -50.18 -41.13 -40.16
CA ALA A 313 -51.55 -41.10 -39.65
C ALA A 313 -52.59 -40.65 -40.70
N MET A 314 -52.16 -40.13 -41.84
CA MET A 314 -53.03 -39.60 -42.89
C MET A 314 -53.58 -40.72 -43.79
N PRO A 315 -54.90 -40.81 -44.01
CA PRO A 315 -55.48 -41.79 -44.93
C PRO A 315 -55.37 -41.34 -46.39
N ASP A 316 -54.94 -42.26 -47.28
CA ASP A 316 -54.72 -42.06 -48.73
C ASP A 316 -54.00 -40.74 -49.11
N PRO A 317 -52.77 -40.49 -48.60
CA PRO A 317 -52.01 -39.32 -49.01
C PRO A 317 -51.57 -39.44 -50.47
N ASP A 318 -51.62 -38.33 -51.20
CA ASP A 318 -51.03 -38.24 -52.54
C ASP A 318 -49.54 -38.66 -52.49
N PRO A 319 -49.08 -39.60 -53.36
CA PRO A 319 -47.72 -40.12 -53.30
C PRO A 319 -46.63 -39.04 -53.47
N GLN A 320 -46.90 -37.99 -54.26
CA GLN A 320 -45.94 -36.91 -54.49
C GLN A 320 -45.83 -36.00 -53.27
N TRP A 321 -46.95 -35.68 -52.63
CA TRP A 321 -46.98 -34.97 -51.36
C TRP A 321 -46.30 -35.76 -50.23
N PHE A 322 -46.54 -37.08 -50.14
CA PHE A 322 -45.95 -37.93 -49.11
C PHE A 322 -44.42 -38.00 -49.21
N ALA A 323 -43.89 -38.13 -50.43
CA ALA A 323 -42.44 -38.09 -50.67
C ALA A 323 -41.84 -36.72 -50.32
N TRP A 324 -42.53 -35.62 -50.66
CA TRP A 324 -42.12 -34.26 -50.30
C TRP A 324 -42.08 -34.07 -48.78
N ALA A 325 -43.13 -34.46 -48.05
CA ALA A 325 -43.23 -34.27 -46.61
C ALA A 325 -42.13 -35.05 -45.85
N ASN A 326 -41.82 -36.28 -46.27
CA ASN A 326 -40.70 -37.05 -45.71
C ASN A 326 -39.34 -36.43 -46.02
N ALA A 327 -39.12 -35.92 -47.24
CA ALA A 327 -37.89 -35.20 -47.58
C ALA A 327 -37.71 -33.93 -46.72
N LYS A 328 -38.81 -33.23 -46.38
CA LYS A 328 -38.77 -32.10 -45.43
C LYS A 328 -38.47 -32.53 -44.00
N ALA A 329 -39.01 -33.66 -43.55
CA ALA A 329 -38.67 -34.22 -42.25
C ALA A 329 -37.19 -34.60 -42.15
N ASP A 330 -36.62 -35.21 -43.19
CA ASP A 330 -35.20 -35.56 -43.26
C ASP A 330 -34.31 -34.31 -43.35
N TRP A 331 -34.73 -33.27 -44.07
CA TRP A 331 -34.00 -32.00 -44.06
C TRP A 331 -33.94 -31.36 -42.66
N LEU A 332 -35.00 -31.48 -41.86
CA LEU A 332 -35.06 -30.92 -40.50
C LEU A 332 -34.35 -31.79 -39.45
N ASP A 333 -34.24 -33.10 -39.67
CA ASP A 333 -33.65 -34.07 -38.76
C ASP A 333 -32.13 -33.81 -38.56
N PRO A 334 -31.68 -33.49 -37.33
CA PRO A 334 -30.26 -33.28 -37.03
C PRO A 334 -29.38 -34.52 -37.26
N TYR A 335 -29.96 -35.72 -37.24
CA TYR A 335 -29.23 -36.99 -37.37
C TYR A 335 -29.18 -37.53 -38.79
N ASN A 336 -30.10 -37.10 -39.65
CA ASN A 336 -30.14 -37.51 -41.06
C ASN A 336 -30.39 -36.31 -41.99
N PRO A 337 -29.49 -35.31 -42.02
CA PRO A 337 -29.74 -34.06 -42.74
C PRO A 337 -29.73 -34.29 -44.25
N ALA A 338 -30.92 -34.44 -44.83
CA ALA A 338 -31.07 -34.42 -46.28
C ALA A 338 -30.87 -33.00 -46.82
N ASN A 339 -30.31 -32.88 -48.03
CA ASN A 339 -30.23 -31.60 -48.73
C ASN A 339 -31.56 -31.29 -49.40
N ASP A 340 -32.08 -30.09 -49.17
CA ASP A 340 -33.27 -29.58 -49.84
C ASP A 340 -32.87 -28.40 -50.73
N GLU A 341 -33.12 -28.52 -52.03
CA GLU A 341 -32.66 -27.55 -53.03
C GLU A 341 -33.29 -26.16 -52.84
N TRP A 342 -34.49 -26.09 -52.25
CA TRP A 342 -35.27 -24.87 -52.12
C TRP A 342 -35.14 -24.22 -50.73
N LEU A 343 -34.52 -24.90 -49.76
CA LEU A 343 -34.31 -24.42 -48.38
C LEU A 343 -32.83 -24.35 -48.00
N LYS A 344 -31.91 -24.29 -48.97
CA LYS A 344 -30.45 -24.27 -48.72
C LYS A 344 -30.00 -23.13 -47.81
N ASP A 345 -30.62 -21.96 -47.93
CA ASP A 345 -30.27 -20.75 -47.19
C ASP A 345 -31.22 -20.44 -46.02
N ALA A 346 -32.21 -21.31 -45.77
CA ALA A 346 -33.18 -21.11 -44.70
C ALA A 346 -32.60 -21.57 -43.34
N ASP A 347 -32.83 -20.80 -42.27
CA ASP A 347 -32.50 -21.27 -40.92
C ASP A 347 -33.52 -22.35 -40.52
N LYS A 348 -33.02 -23.56 -40.26
CA LYS A 348 -33.83 -24.68 -39.76
C LYS A 348 -34.52 -24.38 -38.43
N ASN A 349 -34.13 -23.32 -37.70
CA ASN A 349 -34.82 -22.87 -36.48
C ASN A 349 -36.05 -21.99 -36.73
N ASP A 350 -36.32 -21.59 -37.97
CA ASP A 350 -37.46 -20.72 -38.32
C ASP A 350 -38.79 -21.48 -38.49
N PHE A 351 -38.74 -22.82 -38.44
CA PHE A 351 -39.87 -23.74 -38.61
C PHE A 351 -40.03 -24.58 -37.35
#